data_AF-A0AAP0BYL6-F1
#
_entry.id   AF-A0AAP0BYL6-F1
#
_cell.length_a   1.000
_cell.length_b   1.000
_cell.length_c   1.000
_cell.angle_alpha   90.00
_cell.angle_beta   90.00
_cell.angle_gamma   90.00
#
_symmetry.space_group_name_H-M   'P 1'
#
loop_
_entity.id
_entity.type
_entity.pdbx_description
1 polymer ?
#
loop_
_entity_poly.entity_id
_entity_poly.type
_entity_poly.pdbx_seq_one_letter_code
_entity_poly.pdbx_strand_id
1 'polypeptide(L)'
;MFSGIVSRATTLEVLSTGVAGNYNGALQVMTSEFQVPSPLVPTRESYFVRYCKQHSDGTWAVVDVSLDSLRQSPHVRCRRRPSGCLIQEMPNGYSKVTWVEHVETDDRSVHSMYRPLVSSGLAFGAKRWVSTLDRQCERLASVMASSIPSGDIGVITTAEGRRSMLKLAERMVVSFCGGVSASTTHQWTTLSGSGAEDVRVMTRKSVDDPGRPPGIVLNAATSFWIPVEPKRVFDFLRDESTRSEWDILSNGGVVQEMAHIANGRDHGNCVSLLRVNSTNSSQSNMLILQESSTDLTGSYVIYAPVDVVAMNVVLNGGDPDYVALLPSGFAILPDGSDGSGEGCVSGLGEDGSGGSLLTVAFQILVDSVPTAKLSLGSVATVNNLIACTVERIKAAVSGDGVQ
;
A
#
# COMPACT_ATOMS: atom_id res chain seq x y z
N MET A 1 -8.16 -6.41 -1.35
CA MET A 1 -7.89 -7.08 -0.06
C MET A 1 -6.43 -7.02 0.36
N PHE A 2 -5.48 -7.75 -0.27
CA PHE A 2 -4.08 -7.80 0.21
C PHE A 2 -3.06 -7.08 -0.70
N SER A 3 -3.43 -6.00 -1.37
CA SER A 3 -2.56 -5.33 -2.37
C SER A 3 -1.21 -4.86 -1.81
N GLY A 4 -1.13 -4.54 -0.52
CA GLY A 4 0.14 -4.19 0.14
C GLY A 4 1.08 -5.37 0.40
N ILE A 5 0.57 -6.61 0.37
CA ILE A 5 1.33 -7.84 0.68
C ILE A 5 1.49 -8.72 -0.55
N VAL A 6 0.45 -8.88 -1.37
CA VAL A 6 0.42 -9.75 -2.55
C VAL A 6 0.43 -8.87 -3.80
N SER A 7 1.52 -8.91 -4.55
CA SER A 7 1.62 -8.21 -5.84
C SER A 7 0.91 -9.00 -6.95
N ARG A 8 1.01 -10.33 -6.90
CA ARG A 8 0.49 -11.25 -7.89
C ARG A 8 0.14 -12.58 -7.26
N ALA A 9 -0.97 -13.17 -7.66
CA ALA A 9 -1.33 -14.54 -7.35
C ALA A 9 -2.04 -15.15 -8.55
N THR A 10 -1.75 -16.40 -8.87
CA THR A 10 -2.34 -17.10 -10.01
C THR A 10 -2.54 -18.57 -9.67
N THR A 11 -3.75 -19.08 -9.89
CA THR A 11 -4.02 -20.52 -9.87
C THR A 11 -3.52 -21.11 -11.19
N LEU A 12 -2.57 -22.04 -11.08
CA LEU A 12 -1.97 -22.71 -12.22
C LEU A 12 -2.73 -23.98 -12.57
N GLU A 13 -3.22 -24.71 -11.57
CA GLU A 13 -3.95 -25.96 -11.75
C GLU A 13 -4.93 -26.19 -10.60
N VAL A 14 -6.08 -26.79 -10.90
CA VAL A 14 -7.06 -27.23 -9.89
C VAL A 14 -7.02 -28.75 -9.83
N LEU A 15 -6.37 -29.29 -8.81
CA LEU A 15 -6.23 -30.74 -8.61
C LEU A 15 -7.50 -31.37 -8.03
N SER A 16 -8.23 -30.61 -7.23
CA SER A 16 -9.54 -30.98 -6.68
C SER A 16 -10.37 -29.72 -6.47
N THR A 17 -11.62 -29.74 -6.92
CA THR A 17 -12.59 -28.68 -6.63
C THR A 17 -13.18 -28.77 -5.22
N GLY A 18 -12.96 -29.88 -4.52
CA GLY A 18 -13.62 -30.18 -3.25
C GLY A 18 -15.06 -30.66 -3.41
N VAL A 19 -15.82 -30.63 -2.31
CA VAL A 19 -17.25 -30.96 -2.29
C VAL A 19 -18.05 -29.90 -3.04
N ALA A 20 -19.06 -30.33 -3.80
CA ALA A 20 -19.91 -29.41 -4.55
C ALA A 20 -20.52 -28.32 -3.65
N GLY A 21 -20.37 -27.05 -4.06
CA GLY A 21 -20.93 -25.89 -3.37
C GLY A 21 -20.06 -25.28 -2.27
N ASN A 22 -18.90 -25.86 -1.93
CA ASN A 22 -17.92 -25.22 -1.03
C ASN A 22 -16.47 -25.65 -1.34
N TYR A 23 -15.50 -25.16 -0.56
CA TYR A 23 -14.08 -25.46 -0.77
C TYR A 23 -13.57 -26.65 0.07
N ASN A 24 -14.43 -27.47 0.69
CA ASN A 24 -13.98 -28.54 1.56
C ASN A 24 -13.32 -29.65 0.72
N GLY A 25 -12.02 -29.86 0.93
CA GLY A 25 -11.21 -30.77 0.13
C GLY A 25 -10.71 -30.18 -1.19
N ALA A 26 -10.88 -28.87 -1.41
CA ALA A 26 -10.34 -28.20 -2.58
C ALA A 26 -8.81 -28.15 -2.51
N LEU A 27 -8.16 -28.43 -3.63
CA LEU A 27 -6.71 -28.51 -3.76
C LEU A 27 -6.28 -27.81 -5.05
N GLN A 28 -5.47 -26.76 -4.93
CA GLN A 28 -5.08 -25.91 -6.06
C GLN A 28 -3.58 -25.66 -6.05
N VAL A 29 -2.95 -25.76 -7.21
CA VAL A 29 -1.55 -25.35 -7.42
C VAL A 29 -1.54 -23.88 -7.76
N MET A 30 -0.74 -23.10 -7.03
CA MET A 30 -0.70 -21.65 -7.14
C MET A 30 0.73 -21.14 -7.23
N THR A 31 0.89 -20.00 -7.89
CA THR A 31 2.07 -19.14 -7.76
C THR A 31 1.66 -17.81 -7.18
N SER A 32 2.51 -17.23 -6.35
CA SER A 32 2.29 -15.92 -5.74
C SER A 32 3.59 -15.16 -5.56
N GLU A 33 3.54 -13.85 -5.73
CA GLU A 33 4.62 -12.93 -5.41
C GLU A 33 4.18 -12.03 -4.25
N PHE A 34 4.99 -12.00 -3.18
CA PHE A 34 4.78 -11.19 -1.99
C PHE A 34 5.72 -10.01 -1.96
N GLN A 35 5.23 -8.87 -1.48
CA GLN A 35 5.92 -7.59 -1.54
C GLN A 35 5.87 -6.82 -0.22
N VAL A 36 6.85 -5.96 -0.07
CA VAL A 36 6.85 -4.83 0.86
C VAL A 36 6.88 -3.56 -0.01
N PRO A 37 6.11 -2.51 0.33
CA PRO A 37 6.06 -1.26 -0.43
C PRO A 37 7.39 -0.49 -0.26
N SER A 38 8.39 -0.89 -1.02
CA SER A 38 9.76 -1.16 -0.58
C SER A 38 10.64 -1.36 -1.80
N PRO A 39 11.21 -0.35 -2.49
CA PRO A 39 12.21 -0.68 -3.47
C PRO A 39 13.39 -1.48 -2.87
N LEU A 40 13.78 -1.20 -1.64
CA LEU A 40 14.94 -1.84 -1.00
C LEU A 40 14.68 -3.25 -0.47
N VAL A 41 13.46 -3.77 -0.65
CA VAL A 41 13.06 -5.13 -0.27
C VAL A 41 12.67 -5.93 -1.51
N PRO A 42 13.41 -6.99 -1.87
CA PRO A 42 13.06 -7.84 -2.99
C PRO A 42 11.74 -8.58 -2.74
N THR A 43 11.00 -8.87 -3.81
CA THR A 43 9.79 -9.68 -3.72
C THR A 43 10.13 -11.14 -3.42
N ARG A 44 9.21 -11.82 -2.72
CA ARG A 44 9.29 -13.25 -2.44
C ARG A 44 8.34 -13.99 -3.37
N GLU A 45 8.88 -14.78 -4.28
CA GLU A 45 8.06 -15.64 -5.15
C GLU A 45 7.93 -17.03 -4.53
N SER A 46 6.72 -17.59 -4.56
CA SER A 46 6.45 -18.92 -4.02
C SER A 46 5.53 -19.68 -4.97
N TYR A 47 5.86 -20.95 -5.17
CA TYR A 47 5.07 -21.94 -5.90
C TYR A 47 4.63 -23.02 -4.91
N PHE A 48 3.32 -23.12 -4.67
CA PHE A 48 2.77 -23.90 -3.57
C PHE A 48 1.45 -24.55 -3.94
N VAL A 49 1.05 -25.54 -3.15
CA VAL A 49 -0.31 -26.07 -3.18
C VAL A 49 -1.12 -25.47 -2.04
N ARG A 50 -2.34 -25.02 -2.34
CA ARG A 50 -3.35 -24.57 -1.38
C ARG A 50 -4.37 -25.67 -1.16
N TYR A 51 -4.55 -26.08 0.08
CA TYR A 51 -5.58 -27.02 0.51
C TYR A 51 -6.57 -26.33 1.44
N CYS A 52 -7.86 -26.51 1.17
CA CYS A 52 -8.94 -26.01 2.01
C CYS A 52 -9.68 -27.19 2.65
N LYS A 53 -9.89 -27.13 3.97
CA LYS A 53 -10.61 -28.15 4.73
C LYS A 53 -11.56 -27.53 5.73
N GLN A 54 -12.78 -28.05 5.79
CA GLN A 54 -13.67 -27.78 6.92
C GLN A 54 -13.57 -28.92 7.93
N HIS A 55 -13.28 -28.58 9.17
CA HIS A 55 -13.25 -29.50 10.30
C HIS A 55 -14.67 -29.77 10.83
N SER A 56 -14.83 -30.83 11.61
CA SER A 56 -16.13 -31.26 12.15
C SER A 56 -16.77 -30.25 13.11
N ASP A 57 -15.96 -29.37 13.70
CA ASP A 57 -16.38 -28.27 14.57
C ASP A 57 -16.80 -27.01 13.80
N GLY A 58 -16.79 -27.05 12.46
CA GLY A 58 -17.12 -25.92 11.58
C GLY A 58 -15.93 -25.03 11.23
N THR A 59 -14.76 -25.22 11.87
CA THR A 59 -13.55 -24.43 11.60
C THR A 59 -13.01 -24.72 10.20
N TRP A 60 -12.71 -23.67 9.45
CA TRP A 60 -12.04 -23.77 8.15
C TRP A 60 -10.53 -23.64 8.31
N ALA A 61 -9.78 -24.52 7.67
CA ALA A 61 -8.33 -24.43 7.51
C ALA A 61 -8.00 -24.21 6.03
N VAL A 62 -7.24 -23.16 5.75
CA VAL A 62 -6.61 -22.91 4.45
C VAL A 62 -5.12 -23.05 4.66
N VAL A 63 -4.49 -24.01 3.99
CA VAL A 63 -3.08 -24.35 4.17
C VAL A 63 -2.35 -24.29 2.85
N ASP A 64 -1.27 -23.53 2.84
CA ASP A 64 -0.35 -23.35 1.72
C ASP A 64 0.97 -24.04 2.05
N VAL A 65 1.43 -24.92 1.15
CA VAL A 65 2.70 -25.65 1.29
C VAL A 65 3.46 -25.60 -0.02
N SER A 66 4.70 -25.13 0.03
CA SER A 66 5.60 -25.10 -1.13
C SER A 66 5.77 -26.49 -1.77
N LEU A 67 5.80 -26.52 -3.10
CA LEU A 67 6.07 -27.74 -3.88
C LEU A 67 7.56 -27.86 -4.28
N ASP A 68 8.44 -27.07 -3.65
CA ASP A 68 9.87 -26.96 -3.97
C ASP A 68 10.62 -28.31 -3.88
N SER A 69 10.15 -29.25 -3.06
CA SER A 69 10.72 -30.60 -2.98
C SER A 69 10.44 -31.46 -4.22
N LEU A 70 9.44 -31.12 -5.02
CA LEU A 70 9.06 -31.84 -6.24
C LEU A 70 9.73 -31.27 -7.51
N ARG A 71 10.27 -30.04 -7.42
CA ARG A 71 11.03 -29.40 -8.50
C ARG A 71 12.36 -28.91 -7.95
N GLN A 72 13.43 -29.66 -8.23
CA GLN A 72 14.81 -29.23 -7.96
C GLN A 72 15.15 -28.01 -8.83
N SER A 73 14.71 -26.82 -8.41
CA SER A 73 15.17 -25.56 -8.98
C SER A 73 16.38 -25.09 -8.17
N PRO A 74 17.54 -24.82 -8.79
CA PRO A 74 18.74 -24.35 -8.09
C PRO A 74 18.61 -22.92 -7.51
N HIS A 75 17.42 -22.29 -7.61
CA HIS A 75 17.20 -20.88 -7.24
C HIS A 75 15.98 -20.65 -6.32
N VAL A 76 15.55 -21.63 -5.51
CA VAL A 76 14.46 -21.42 -4.55
C VAL A 76 14.89 -20.42 -3.46
N ARG A 77 14.53 -19.15 -3.63
CA ARG A 77 14.83 -18.06 -2.67
C ARG A 77 13.82 -17.98 -1.52
N CYS A 78 12.66 -18.62 -1.65
CA CYS A 78 11.57 -18.58 -0.69
C CYS A 78 10.79 -19.90 -0.71
N ARG A 79 10.78 -20.61 0.42
CA ARG A 79 10.07 -21.87 0.63
C ARG A 79 9.06 -21.72 1.75
N ARG A 80 7.79 -21.99 1.43
CA ARG A 80 6.69 -21.97 2.37
C ARG A 80 6.51 -23.33 3.04
N ARG A 81 6.83 -23.44 4.33
CA ARG A 81 6.35 -24.54 5.17
C ARG A 81 4.85 -24.36 5.43
N PRO A 82 4.13 -25.35 5.99
CA PRO A 82 2.69 -25.22 6.23
C PRO A 82 2.32 -23.87 6.88
N SER A 83 1.67 -23.03 6.08
CA SER A 83 1.28 -21.65 6.38
C SER A 83 -0.16 -21.44 5.92
N GLY A 84 -0.80 -20.35 6.31
CA GLY A 84 -2.16 -20.01 5.92
C GLY A 84 -2.99 -19.59 7.13
N CYS A 85 -4.26 -19.95 7.17
CA CYS A 85 -5.16 -19.47 8.22
C CYS A 85 -6.20 -20.49 8.66
N LEU A 86 -6.61 -20.35 9.92
CA LEU A 86 -7.80 -20.97 10.50
C LEU A 86 -8.88 -19.89 10.61
N ILE A 87 -10.09 -20.20 10.17
CA ILE A 87 -11.24 -19.32 10.21
C ILE A 87 -12.36 -20.04 10.96
N GLN A 88 -12.70 -19.52 12.13
CA GLN A 88 -13.76 -20.08 12.97
C GLN A 88 -14.91 -19.09 13.06
N GLU A 89 -16.11 -19.55 12.73
CA GLU A 89 -17.34 -18.77 12.93
C GLU A 89 -17.65 -18.65 14.43
N MET A 90 -17.99 -17.45 14.86
CA MET A 90 -18.30 -17.14 16.26
C MET A 90 -19.79 -16.84 16.45
N PRO A 91 -20.39 -17.15 17.62
CA PRO A 91 -21.83 -16.94 17.86
C PRO A 91 -22.33 -15.49 17.74
N ASN A 92 -21.42 -14.52 17.77
CA ASN A 92 -21.73 -13.09 17.64
C ASN A 92 -21.79 -12.61 16.18
N GLY A 93 -21.70 -13.52 15.20
CA GLY A 93 -21.70 -13.18 13.77
C GLY A 93 -20.36 -12.72 13.21
N TYR A 94 -19.29 -12.73 14.02
CA TYR A 94 -17.92 -12.45 13.58
C TYR A 94 -17.15 -13.76 13.31
N SER A 95 -15.98 -13.62 12.69
CA SER A 95 -15.04 -14.73 12.50
C SER A 95 -13.80 -14.52 13.34
N LYS A 96 -13.36 -15.57 14.06
CA LYS A 96 -12.03 -15.62 14.66
C LYS A 96 -11.05 -16.16 13.62
N VAL A 97 -10.09 -15.34 13.22
CA VAL A 97 -9.05 -15.72 12.25
C VAL A 97 -7.72 -15.87 12.97
N THR A 98 -7.08 -17.04 12.80
CA THR A 98 -5.71 -17.29 13.26
C THR A 98 -4.83 -17.48 12.05
N TRP A 99 -3.79 -16.67 11.90
CA TRP A 99 -2.88 -16.73 10.77
C TRP A 99 -1.53 -17.33 11.17
N VAL A 100 -0.98 -18.20 10.35
CA VAL A 100 0.32 -18.85 10.54
C VAL A 100 1.17 -18.61 9.31
N GLU A 101 2.31 -17.95 9.48
CA GLU A 101 3.31 -17.79 8.42
C GLU A 101 4.59 -18.51 8.83
N HIS A 102 4.94 -19.55 8.09
CA HIS A 102 6.16 -20.33 8.29
C HIS A 102 6.92 -20.40 6.96
N VAL A 103 7.84 -19.46 6.76
CA VAL A 103 8.53 -19.28 5.48
C VAL A 103 10.04 -19.27 5.71
N GLU A 104 10.75 -20.13 4.97
CA GLU A 104 12.20 -20.14 4.87
C GLU A 104 12.60 -19.28 3.67
N THR A 105 13.50 -18.31 3.84
CA THR A 105 13.89 -17.43 2.73
C THR A 105 15.34 -16.96 2.85
N ASP A 106 15.98 -16.71 1.71
CA ASP A 106 17.30 -16.10 1.65
C ASP A 106 17.16 -14.57 1.58
N ASP A 107 17.30 -13.91 2.74
CA ASP A 107 17.19 -12.45 2.88
C ASP A 107 18.52 -11.71 2.61
N ARG A 108 19.55 -12.36 2.05
CA ARG A 108 20.85 -11.70 1.77
C ARG A 108 20.75 -10.48 0.87
N SER A 109 19.78 -10.47 -0.04
CA SER A 109 19.50 -9.36 -0.96
C SER A 109 18.66 -8.24 -0.34
N VAL A 110 18.16 -8.40 0.89
CA VAL A 110 17.47 -7.33 1.63
C VAL A 110 18.50 -6.28 2.06
N HIS A 111 18.19 -5.02 1.75
CA HIS A 111 19.02 -3.89 2.15
C HIS A 111 19.16 -3.82 3.68
N SER A 112 20.34 -3.45 4.19
CA SER A 112 20.67 -3.47 5.63
C SER A 112 19.64 -2.73 6.48
N MET A 113 19.18 -1.57 6.01
CA MET A 113 18.15 -0.74 6.65
C MET A 113 16.82 -1.47 6.91
N TYR A 114 16.43 -2.41 6.03
CA TYR A 114 15.16 -3.15 6.15
C TYR A 114 15.32 -4.51 6.84
N ARG A 115 16.56 -4.96 7.11
CA ARG A 115 16.78 -6.27 7.73
C ARG A 115 16.08 -6.41 9.08
N PRO A 116 16.10 -5.44 10.02
CA PRO A 116 15.42 -5.61 11.30
C PRO A 116 13.90 -5.77 11.15
N LEU A 117 13.26 -4.94 10.30
CA LEU A 117 11.84 -5.09 9.97
C LEU A 117 11.51 -6.46 9.35
N VAL A 118 12.35 -6.97 8.45
CA VAL A 118 12.14 -8.29 7.83
C VAL A 118 12.33 -9.43 8.85
N SER A 119 13.36 -9.33 9.68
CA SER A 119 13.72 -10.34 10.69
C SER A 119 12.69 -10.44 11.82
N SER A 120 12.08 -9.32 12.20
CA SER A 120 11.03 -9.27 13.24
C SER A 120 9.71 -9.90 12.78
N GLY A 121 9.56 -10.20 11.49
CA GLY A 121 8.31 -10.72 10.92
C GLY A 121 7.23 -9.65 10.70
N LEU A 122 7.51 -8.36 10.95
CA LEU A 122 6.57 -7.28 10.67
C LEU A 122 6.37 -7.06 9.16
N ALA A 123 7.38 -7.36 8.33
CA ALA A 123 7.29 -7.23 6.88
C ALA A 123 6.47 -8.33 6.18
N PHE A 124 6.60 -9.59 6.59
CA PHE A 124 6.03 -10.74 5.86
C PHE A 124 5.29 -11.74 6.76
N GLY A 125 5.29 -11.54 8.07
CA GLY A 125 4.72 -12.47 9.03
C GLY A 125 3.22 -12.31 9.24
N ALA A 126 2.67 -13.21 10.06
CA ALA A 126 1.24 -13.34 10.33
C ALA A 126 0.58 -12.04 10.83
N LYS A 127 1.29 -11.23 11.63
CA LYS A 127 0.77 -9.96 12.16
C LYS A 127 0.32 -9.02 11.03
N ARG A 128 1.12 -8.93 9.95
CA ARG A 128 0.82 -8.08 8.80
C ARG A 128 -0.41 -8.54 8.04
N TRP A 129 -0.57 -9.85 7.85
CA TRP A 129 -1.74 -10.44 7.23
C TRP A 129 -3.02 -10.17 8.02
N VAL A 130 -2.98 -10.37 9.33
CA VAL A 130 -4.14 -10.13 10.21
C VAL A 130 -4.48 -8.65 10.26
N SER A 131 -3.50 -7.75 10.41
CA SER A 131 -3.73 -6.30 10.40
C SER A 131 -4.32 -5.82 9.07
N THR A 132 -3.84 -6.34 7.94
CA THR A 132 -4.39 -6.00 6.62
C THR A 132 -5.82 -6.54 6.44
N LEU A 133 -6.11 -7.74 6.96
CA LEU A 133 -7.45 -8.31 6.90
C LEU A 133 -8.44 -7.52 7.77
N ASP A 134 -8.06 -7.17 9.00
CA ASP A 134 -8.87 -6.36 9.91
C ASP A 134 -9.21 -5.00 9.26
N ARG A 135 -8.20 -4.34 8.69
CA ARG A 135 -8.39 -3.10 7.93
C ARG A 135 -9.35 -3.27 6.74
N GLN A 136 -9.21 -4.36 5.97
CA GLN A 136 -10.14 -4.58 4.85
C GLN A 136 -11.57 -4.80 5.36
N CYS A 137 -11.76 -5.48 6.49
CA CYS A 137 -13.08 -5.62 7.10
C CYS A 137 -13.66 -4.26 7.50
N GLU A 138 -12.87 -3.38 8.10
CA GLU A 138 -13.28 -2.00 8.41
C GLU A 138 -13.68 -1.23 7.14
N ARG A 139 -12.88 -1.31 6.08
CA ARG A 139 -13.20 -0.68 4.79
C ARG A 139 -14.50 -1.21 4.20
N LEU A 140 -14.70 -2.53 4.20
CA LEU A 140 -15.91 -3.16 3.66
C LEU A 140 -17.14 -2.76 4.48
N ALA A 141 -17.04 -2.71 5.81
CA ALA A 141 -18.10 -2.21 6.67
C ALA A 141 -18.43 -0.75 6.34
N SER A 142 -17.42 0.09 6.12
CA SER A 142 -17.61 1.48 5.67
C SER A 142 -18.34 1.53 4.33
N VAL A 143 -17.95 0.75 3.33
CA VAL A 143 -18.60 0.67 2.01
C VAL A 143 -20.07 0.19 2.08
N MET A 144 -20.36 -0.72 3.01
CA MET A 144 -21.71 -1.29 3.21
C MET A 144 -22.64 -0.39 4.03
N ALA A 145 -22.11 0.64 4.71
CA ALA A 145 -22.93 1.57 5.48
C ALA A 145 -23.94 2.29 4.57
N SER A 146 -25.22 2.17 4.90
CA SER A 146 -26.34 2.74 4.14
C SER A 146 -26.64 4.20 4.48
N SER A 147 -26.11 4.71 5.60
CA SER A 147 -26.24 6.09 6.04
C SER A 147 -24.89 6.79 6.00
N ILE A 148 -24.90 8.09 5.71
CA ILE A 148 -23.72 8.95 5.82
C ILE A 148 -23.59 9.31 7.31
N PRO A 149 -22.53 8.89 8.01
CA PRO A 149 -22.31 9.26 9.40
C PRO A 149 -22.25 10.77 9.58
N SER A 150 -22.75 11.28 10.71
CA SER A 150 -22.78 12.72 11.02
C SER A 150 -21.41 13.41 11.11
N GLY A 151 -20.33 12.62 11.10
CA GLY A 151 -18.94 13.11 11.09
C GLY A 151 -18.28 13.15 9.71
N ASP A 152 -18.94 12.65 8.66
CA ASP A 152 -18.46 12.82 7.29
C ASP A 152 -18.72 14.28 6.88
N ILE A 153 -17.64 15.01 6.59
CA ILE A 153 -17.72 16.42 6.16
C ILE A 153 -17.86 16.46 4.64
N GLY A 154 -18.64 17.41 4.12
CA GLY A 154 -18.39 17.96 2.80
C GLY A 154 -19.37 17.59 1.69
N VAL A 155 -18.87 17.58 0.45
CA VAL A 155 -19.65 17.55 -0.81
C VAL A 155 -20.34 16.21 -1.14
N ILE A 156 -20.19 15.19 -0.31
CA ILE A 156 -20.76 13.86 -0.54
C ILE A 156 -22.20 13.84 -0.03
N THR A 157 -23.17 13.86 -0.94
CA THR A 157 -24.59 13.96 -0.60
C THR A 157 -25.35 12.63 -0.72
N THR A 158 -24.74 11.59 -1.28
CA THR A 158 -25.39 10.30 -1.57
C THR A 158 -24.57 9.11 -1.10
N ALA A 159 -25.25 8.01 -0.74
CA ALA A 159 -24.60 6.76 -0.35
C ALA A 159 -23.86 6.12 -1.54
N GLU A 160 -24.40 6.25 -2.75
CA GLU A 160 -23.78 5.82 -4.00
C GLU A 160 -22.49 6.59 -4.26
N GLY A 161 -22.51 7.92 -4.11
CA GLY A 161 -21.33 8.77 -4.24
C GLY A 161 -20.22 8.41 -3.27
N ARG A 162 -20.60 8.20 -2.01
CA ARG A 162 -19.69 7.72 -0.95
C ARG A 162 -19.06 6.38 -1.32
N ARG A 163 -19.86 5.42 -1.81
CA ARG A 163 -19.38 4.11 -2.26
C ARG A 163 -18.43 4.21 -3.46
N SER A 164 -18.76 5.02 -4.45
CA SER A 164 -17.93 5.24 -5.64
C SER A 164 -16.60 5.90 -5.28
N MET A 165 -16.60 6.86 -4.35
CA MET A 165 -15.38 7.49 -3.84
C MET A 165 -14.48 6.51 -3.07
N LEU A 166 -15.05 5.67 -2.20
CA LEU A 166 -14.29 4.63 -1.49
C LEU A 166 -13.68 3.59 -2.44
N LYS A 167 -14.42 3.20 -3.49
CA LYS A 167 -13.90 2.31 -4.55
C LYS A 167 -12.78 2.98 -5.35
N LEU A 168 -12.91 4.26 -5.66
CA LEU A 168 -11.87 5.03 -6.34
C LEU A 168 -10.58 5.08 -5.53
N ALA A 169 -10.70 5.32 -4.22
CA ALA A 169 -9.58 5.30 -3.27
C ALA A 169 -8.93 3.91 -3.16
N GLU A 170 -9.73 2.84 -3.08
CA GLU A 170 -9.19 1.47 -3.07
C GLU A 170 -8.36 1.19 -4.33
N ARG A 171 -8.87 1.57 -5.51
CA ARG A 171 -8.13 1.40 -6.77
C ARG A 171 -6.85 2.23 -6.80
N MET A 172 -6.87 3.44 -6.25
CA MET A 172 -5.69 4.28 -6.09
C MET A 172 -4.61 3.58 -5.24
N VAL A 173 -4.98 3.01 -4.09
CA VAL A 173 -4.07 2.25 -3.22
C VAL A 173 -3.53 1.01 -3.91
N VAL A 174 -4.38 0.24 -4.61
CA VAL A 174 -3.95 -0.94 -5.37
C VAL A 174 -2.92 -0.55 -6.45
N SER A 175 -3.16 0.53 -7.19
CA SER A 175 -2.24 1.00 -8.22
C SER A 175 -0.93 1.53 -7.63
N PHE A 176 -0.95 2.17 -6.45
CA PHE A 176 0.25 2.58 -5.72
C PHE A 176 1.10 1.37 -5.34
N CYS A 177 0.53 0.39 -4.64
CA CYS A 177 1.26 -0.81 -4.21
C CYS A 177 1.86 -1.59 -5.39
N GLY A 178 1.19 -1.62 -6.55
CA GLY A 178 1.73 -2.23 -7.77
C GLY A 178 2.80 -1.41 -8.50
N GLY A 179 2.97 -0.14 -8.15
CA GLY A 179 3.98 0.77 -8.72
C GLY A 179 5.23 0.98 -7.86
N VAL A 180 5.13 0.79 -6.54
CA VAL A 180 6.27 0.99 -5.61
C VAL A 180 7.19 -0.23 -5.55
N SER A 181 6.64 -1.43 -5.67
CA SER A 181 7.35 -2.66 -5.33
C SER A 181 8.34 -3.14 -6.39
N ALA A 182 9.36 -3.86 -5.94
CA ALA A 182 10.41 -4.46 -6.77
C ALA A 182 9.94 -5.65 -7.64
N SER A 183 8.66 -5.72 -8.04
CA SER A 183 8.09 -6.85 -8.78
C SER A 183 8.86 -7.13 -10.08
N THR A 184 9.09 -8.42 -10.35
CA THR A 184 9.85 -8.92 -11.51
C THR A 184 9.19 -8.64 -12.87
N THR A 185 7.93 -8.22 -12.88
CA THR A 185 7.13 -8.01 -14.09
C THR A 185 7.61 -6.82 -14.94
N HIS A 186 8.32 -5.87 -14.35
CA HIS A 186 8.76 -4.66 -15.03
C HIS A 186 10.23 -4.38 -14.69
N GLN A 187 11.08 -4.23 -15.70
CA GLN A 187 12.49 -3.89 -15.47
C GLN A 187 12.59 -2.49 -14.85
N TRP A 188 13.01 -2.45 -13.59
CA TRP A 188 13.45 -1.23 -12.92
C TRP A 188 14.84 -0.87 -13.43
N THR A 189 15.04 0.39 -13.79
CA THR A 189 16.37 0.93 -14.05
C THR A 189 16.77 1.82 -12.89
N THR A 190 17.87 1.48 -12.23
CA THR A 190 18.47 2.37 -11.22
C THR A 190 19.15 3.51 -11.96
N LEU A 191 18.64 4.73 -11.76
CA LEU A 191 19.17 5.93 -12.38
C LEU A 191 19.83 6.74 -11.27
N SER A 192 21.11 6.42 -11.01
CA SER A 192 22.07 6.97 -10.02
C SER A 192 22.29 6.10 -8.77
N GLY A 193 23.56 5.80 -8.43
CA GLY A 193 24.06 6.16 -7.09
C GLY A 193 24.85 5.19 -6.18
N SER A 194 24.82 3.86 -6.22
CA SER A 194 25.47 2.98 -5.19
C SER A 194 25.09 3.27 -3.72
N GLY A 195 24.10 4.14 -3.46
CA GLY A 195 23.71 4.61 -2.13
C GLY A 195 22.40 3.99 -1.65
N ALA A 196 22.17 4.05 -0.33
CA ALA A 196 20.94 3.56 0.29
C ALA A 196 19.69 4.39 -0.08
N GLU A 197 19.86 5.61 -0.58
CA GLU A 197 18.79 6.55 -0.93
C GLU A 197 18.58 6.69 -2.45
N ASP A 198 19.13 5.76 -3.23
CA ASP A 198 19.06 5.79 -4.68
C ASP A 198 17.61 5.68 -5.18
N VAL A 199 17.19 6.68 -5.96
CA VAL A 199 15.88 6.68 -6.60
C VAL A 199 15.85 5.63 -7.70
N ARG A 200 14.91 4.69 -7.59
CA ARG A 200 14.65 3.71 -8.63
C ARG A 200 13.53 4.19 -9.51
N VAL A 201 13.70 4.05 -10.82
CA VAL A 201 12.72 4.49 -11.81
C VAL A 201 12.32 3.32 -12.68
N MET A 202 11.05 3.24 -13.00
CA MET A 202 10.51 2.30 -13.98
C MET A 202 9.61 3.06 -14.94
N THR A 203 9.67 2.69 -16.22
CA THR A 203 8.79 3.27 -17.25
C THR A 203 7.72 2.26 -17.61
N ARG A 204 6.45 2.69 -17.63
CA ARG A 204 5.32 1.92 -18.12
C ARG A 204 4.66 2.66 -19.27
N LYS A 205 4.36 1.94 -20.34
CA LYS A 205 3.52 2.44 -21.43
C LYS A 205 2.08 2.06 -21.12
N SER A 206 1.22 3.07 -21.05
CA SER A 206 -0.22 2.95 -20.84
C SER A 206 -0.92 3.17 -22.16
N VAL A 207 -1.49 2.10 -22.72
CA VAL A 207 -2.31 2.10 -23.94
C VAL A 207 -3.55 1.27 -23.62
N ASP A 208 -4.74 1.84 -23.84
CA ASP A 208 -6.02 1.16 -23.62
C ASP A 208 -6.16 0.56 -22.21
N ASP A 209 -5.63 1.22 -21.18
CA ASP A 209 -5.73 0.84 -19.76
C ASP A 209 -6.78 1.74 -19.05
N PRO A 210 -8.03 1.27 -18.89
CA PRO A 210 -9.08 2.05 -18.23
C PRO A 210 -8.66 2.49 -16.82
N GLY A 211 -8.92 3.76 -16.50
CA GLY A 211 -8.56 4.31 -15.19
C GLY A 211 -7.11 4.82 -15.09
N ARG A 212 -6.32 4.73 -16.16
CA ARG A 212 -5.04 5.42 -16.28
C ARG A 212 -5.02 6.36 -17.48
N PRO A 213 -4.28 7.48 -17.39
CA PRO A 213 -4.09 8.32 -18.57
C PRO A 213 -3.28 7.55 -19.64
N PRO A 214 -3.63 7.71 -20.92
CA PRO A 214 -2.82 7.15 -22.02
C PRO A 214 -1.48 7.88 -22.09
N GLY A 215 -0.41 7.13 -22.37
CA GLY A 215 0.92 7.70 -22.54
C GLY A 215 2.03 6.92 -21.83
N ILE A 216 3.11 7.63 -21.49
CA ILE A 216 4.28 7.09 -20.82
C ILE A 216 4.25 7.55 -19.36
N VAL A 217 4.10 6.59 -18.46
CA VAL A 217 4.08 6.81 -17.01
C VAL A 217 5.44 6.40 -16.44
N LEU A 218 6.06 7.30 -15.69
CA LEU A 218 7.20 6.98 -14.84
C LEU A 218 6.70 6.66 -13.44
N ASN A 219 7.07 5.49 -12.92
CA ASN A 219 7.00 5.26 -11.47
C ASN A 219 8.41 5.42 -10.92
N ALA A 220 8.56 6.28 -9.93
CA ALA A 220 9.83 6.48 -9.26
C ALA A 220 9.62 6.31 -7.77
N ALA A 221 10.53 5.60 -7.11
CA ALA A 221 10.45 5.31 -5.69
C ALA A 221 11.83 5.34 -5.04
N THR A 222 11.90 5.84 -3.80
CA THR A 222 13.08 5.77 -2.94
C THR A 222 12.67 5.45 -1.52
N SER A 223 13.59 4.91 -0.74
CA SER A 223 13.40 4.62 0.67
C SER A 223 14.55 5.16 1.49
N PHE A 224 14.25 5.66 2.68
CA PHE A 224 15.24 6.15 3.63
C PHE A 224 14.74 5.96 5.05
N TRP A 225 15.64 6.10 6.02
CA TRP A 225 15.32 6.00 7.44
C TRP A 225 15.37 7.38 8.09
N ILE A 226 14.46 7.64 9.03
CA ILE A 226 14.44 8.86 9.84
C ILE A 226 14.27 8.49 11.33
N PRO A 227 14.97 9.19 12.25
CA PRO A 227 14.91 8.93 13.69
C PRO A 227 13.64 9.56 14.32
N VAL A 228 12.48 9.28 13.73
CA VAL A 228 11.19 9.82 14.15
C VAL A 228 10.18 8.68 14.14
N GLU A 229 9.33 8.60 15.17
CA GLU A 229 8.34 7.53 15.29
C GLU A 229 7.35 7.51 14.11
N PRO A 230 6.92 6.32 13.64
CA PRO A 230 6.01 6.18 12.51
C PRO A 230 4.72 6.99 12.62
N LYS A 231 4.17 7.10 13.83
CA LYS A 231 2.94 7.85 14.08
C LYS A 231 3.11 9.34 13.82
N ARG A 232 4.20 9.94 14.29
CA ARG A 232 4.49 11.36 14.08
C ARG A 232 4.70 11.67 12.59
N VAL A 233 5.42 10.80 11.88
CA VAL A 233 5.61 10.93 10.42
C VAL A 233 4.28 10.80 9.69
N PHE A 234 3.43 9.86 10.11
CA PHE A 234 2.11 9.65 9.53
C PHE A 234 1.19 10.85 9.73
N ASP A 235 1.11 11.37 10.96
CA ASP A 235 0.29 12.54 11.29
C ASP A 235 0.78 13.79 10.56
N PHE A 236 2.11 13.98 10.43
CA PHE A 236 2.69 15.06 9.64
C PHE A 236 2.34 14.96 8.14
N LEU A 237 2.43 13.78 7.53
CA LEU A 237 2.23 13.62 6.07
C LEU A 237 0.76 13.68 5.65
N ARG A 238 -0.17 13.31 6.53
CA ARG A 238 -1.60 13.32 6.23
C ARG A 238 -2.25 14.69 6.45
N ASP A 239 -1.67 15.52 7.31
CA ASP A 239 -2.22 16.83 7.69
C ASP A 239 -2.19 17.81 6.51
N GLU A 240 -3.32 18.44 6.24
CA GLU A 240 -3.48 19.45 5.18
C GLU A 240 -2.71 20.73 5.47
N SER A 241 -2.53 21.08 6.75
CA SER A 241 -1.87 22.32 7.17
C SER A 241 -0.35 22.28 6.95
N THR A 242 0.26 21.12 7.15
CA THR A 242 1.70 20.87 6.97
C THR A 242 2.05 20.50 5.52
N ARG A 243 1.06 20.23 4.67
CA ARG A 243 1.27 19.75 3.29
C ARG A 243 2.17 20.66 2.47
N SER A 244 2.06 21.98 2.66
CA SER A 244 2.88 22.97 1.94
C SER A 244 4.38 22.86 2.25
N GLU A 245 4.75 22.25 3.38
CA GLU A 245 6.14 22.08 3.81
C GLU A 245 6.87 21.04 2.93
N TRP A 246 6.16 19.99 2.51
CA TRP A 246 6.76 18.88 1.75
C TRP A 246 6.25 18.76 0.30
N ASP A 247 5.00 19.11 0.01
CA ASP A 247 4.38 18.94 -1.30
C ASP A 247 4.77 20.09 -2.25
N ILE A 248 5.86 19.89 -2.99
CA ILE A 248 6.37 20.87 -3.97
C ILE A 248 5.32 21.17 -5.04
N LEU A 249 4.45 20.21 -5.38
CA LEU A 249 3.44 20.36 -6.43
C LEU A 249 2.27 21.24 -6.00
N SER A 250 2.10 21.48 -4.69
CA SER A 250 1.10 22.39 -4.16
C SER A 250 1.43 23.88 -4.38
N ASN A 251 2.67 24.20 -4.80
CA ASN A 251 3.17 25.57 -4.99
C ASN A 251 2.92 26.51 -3.79
N GLY A 252 2.87 25.97 -2.56
CA GLY A 252 2.61 26.75 -1.34
C GLY A 252 1.17 27.26 -1.22
N GLY A 253 0.23 26.71 -1.99
CA GLY A 253 -1.19 26.99 -1.84
C GLY A 253 -1.74 26.43 -0.53
N VAL A 254 -2.76 27.10 0.03
CA VAL A 254 -3.46 26.60 1.21
C VAL A 254 -4.31 25.41 0.80
N VAL A 255 -4.12 24.28 1.46
CA VAL A 255 -4.88 23.06 1.20
C VAL A 255 -6.10 23.05 2.11
N GLN A 256 -7.27 22.75 1.53
CA GLN A 256 -8.53 22.67 2.24
C GLN A 256 -9.18 21.32 2.01
N GLU A 257 -9.61 20.66 3.08
CA GLU A 257 -10.45 19.46 3.00
C GLU A 257 -11.89 19.83 2.58
N MET A 258 -12.33 19.22 1.48
CA MET A 258 -13.64 19.43 0.87
C MET A 258 -14.60 18.28 1.13
N ALA A 259 -14.07 17.10 1.40
CA ALA A 259 -14.83 15.94 1.82
C ALA A 259 -13.98 15.04 2.72
N HIS A 260 -14.61 14.42 3.70
CA HIS A 260 -13.99 13.50 4.65
C HIS A 260 -14.87 12.27 4.83
N ILE A 261 -14.31 11.08 4.66
CA ILE A 261 -14.97 9.81 4.98
C ILE A 261 -14.09 9.05 5.97
N ALA A 262 -14.60 8.85 7.19
CA ALA A 262 -13.92 7.96 8.14
C ALA A 262 -13.91 6.51 7.60
N ASN A 263 -12.74 5.86 7.67
CA ASN A 263 -12.49 4.56 7.05
C ASN A 263 -11.85 3.55 8.01
N GLY A 264 -12.30 3.54 9.27
CA GLY A 264 -11.83 2.61 10.29
C GLY A 264 -12.12 3.10 11.71
N ARG A 265 -11.64 2.35 12.70
CA ARG A 265 -11.73 2.77 14.12
C ARG A 265 -10.71 3.85 14.47
N ASP A 266 -9.54 3.82 13.85
CA ASP A 266 -8.51 4.83 14.03
C ASP A 266 -8.89 6.11 13.28
N HIS A 267 -8.82 7.26 13.94
CA HIS A 267 -9.13 8.56 13.35
C HIS A 267 -8.17 8.97 12.21
N GLY A 268 -7.03 8.29 12.09
CA GLY A 268 -6.13 8.42 10.95
C GLY A 268 -6.54 7.65 9.71
N ASN A 269 -7.47 6.70 9.82
CA ASN A 269 -7.99 5.97 8.68
C ASN A 269 -9.12 6.77 8.04
N CYS A 270 -8.83 7.44 6.93
CA CYS A 270 -9.82 8.24 6.21
C CYS A 270 -9.56 8.31 4.71
N VAL A 271 -10.62 8.63 3.96
CA VAL A 271 -10.53 9.09 2.57
C VAL A 271 -10.96 10.54 2.53
N SER A 272 -10.07 11.41 2.08
CA SER A 272 -10.25 12.86 2.03
C SER A 272 -10.17 13.36 0.60
N LEU A 273 -10.96 14.39 0.29
CA LEU A 273 -10.88 15.12 -0.97
C LEU A 273 -10.38 16.52 -0.68
N LEU A 274 -9.20 16.86 -1.18
CA LEU A 274 -8.53 18.12 -0.88
C LEU A 274 -8.53 19.05 -2.10
N ARG A 275 -8.60 20.35 -1.86
CA ARG A 275 -8.45 21.40 -2.87
C ARG A 275 -7.26 22.29 -2.49
N VAL A 276 -6.41 22.58 -3.47
CA VAL A 276 -5.31 23.53 -3.30
C VAL A 276 -5.79 24.92 -3.76
N ASN A 277 -5.89 25.86 -2.83
CA ASN A 277 -6.27 27.24 -3.12
C ASN A 277 -4.99 28.07 -3.36
N SER A 278 -4.71 28.42 -4.61
CA SER A 278 -3.59 29.31 -4.99
C SER A 278 -4.09 30.72 -5.28
N THR A 279 -3.33 31.73 -4.86
CA THR A 279 -3.67 33.15 -5.03
C THR A 279 -3.66 33.64 -6.48
N ASN A 280 -3.10 32.86 -7.42
CA ASN A 280 -2.85 33.28 -8.81
C ASN A 280 -3.51 32.42 -9.91
N SER A 281 -4.45 31.51 -9.60
CA SER A 281 -5.11 30.71 -10.65
C SER A 281 -6.63 30.82 -10.58
N SER A 282 -7.20 31.35 -11.67
CA SER A 282 -8.55 31.00 -12.10
C SER A 282 -8.69 29.47 -12.15
N GLN A 283 -9.53 28.91 -11.28
CA GLN A 283 -10.03 27.53 -11.29
C GLN A 283 -8.97 26.45 -11.57
N SER A 284 -8.27 25.98 -10.53
CA SER A 284 -7.60 24.68 -10.63
C SER A 284 -8.66 23.59 -10.84
N ASN A 285 -8.73 23.03 -12.04
CA ASN A 285 -9.66 21.94 -12.38
C ASN A 285 -9.30 20.59 -11.74
N MET A 286 -8.32 20.56 -10.83
CA MET A 286 -7.84 19.36 -10.18
C MET A 286 -8.13 19.42 -8.68
N LEU A 287 -8.58 18.28 -8.15
CA LEU A 287 -8.68 17.97 -6.73
C LEU A 287 -7.65 16.91 -6.39
N ILE A 288 -7.36 16.73 -5.10
CA ILE A 288 -6.48 15.66 -4.63
C ILE A 288 -7.35 14.67 -3.86
N LEU A 289 -7.48 13.46 -4.37
CA LEU A 289 -8.02 12.35 -3.60
C LEU A 289 -6.89 11.81 -2.74
N GLN A 290 -7.10 11.69 -1.43
CA GLN A 290 -6.13 11.16 -0.48
C GLN A 290 -6.77 10.04 0.34
N GLU A 291 -6.05 8.95 0.50
CA GLU A 291 -6.35 7.91 1.48
C GLU A 291 -5.20 7.85 2.50
N SER A 292 -5.55 8.06 3.77
CA SER A 292 -4.64 7.94 4.90
C SER A 292 -5.05 6.71 5.69
N SER A 293 -4.07 5.90 6.08
CA SER A 293 -4.37 4.63 6.71
C SER A 293 -3.22 4.09 7.56
N THR A 294 -3.50 3.60 8.76
CA THR A 294 -2.53 3.11 9.74
C THR A 294 -3.01 1.81 10.42
N ASP A 295 -2.05 0.94 10.73
CA ASP A 295 -2.22 -0.25 11.56
C ASP A 295 -0.90 -0.61 12.27
N LEU A 296 -0.90 -1.71 13.02
CA LEU A 296 0.23 -2.17 13.83
C LEU A 296 1.50 -2.55 13.04
N THR A 297 1.43 -2.62 11.72
CA THR A 297 2.53 -3.05 10.83
C THR A 297 2.99 -1.97 9.88
N GLY A 298 2.23 -0.88 9.73
CA GLY A 298 2.61 0.24 8.89
C GLY A 298 1.50 1.25 8.67
N SER A 299 1.91 2.41 8.18
CA SER A 299 1.02 3.50 7.80
C SER A 299 1.26 3.92 6.36
N TYR A 300 0.24 4.49 5.73
CA TYR A 300 0.22 4.87 4.33
C TYR A 300 -0.53 6.19 4.18
N VAL A 301 0.04 7.09 3.38
CA VAL A 301 -0.66 8.29 2.91
C VAL A 301 -0.51 8.29 1.39
N ILE A 302 -1.57 7.93 0.69
CA ILE A 302 -1.58 7.73 -0.77
C ILE A 302 -2.55 8.73 -1.36
N TYR A 303 -2.14 9.46 -2.38
CA TYR A 303 -2.95 10.48 -3.00
C TYR A 303 -2.78 10.51 -4.52
N ALA A 304 -3.77 11.05 -5.22
CA ALA A 304 -3.70 11.27 -6.66
C ALA A 304 -4.44 12.55 -7.05
N PRO A 305 -3.94 13.30 -8.05
CA PRO A 305 -4.70 14.38 -8.64
C PRO A 305 -5.86 13.80 -9.48
N VAL A 306 -7.06 14.35 -9.34
CA VAL A 306 -8.26 13.95 -10.07
C VAL A 306 -8.97 15.19 -10.61
N ASP A 307 -9.42 15.13 -11.86
CA ASP A 307 -10.18 16.20 -12.49
C ASP A 307 -11.54 16.41 -11.79
N VAL A 308 -11.95 17.68 -11.63
CA VAL A 308 -13.20 18.07 -10.95
C VAL A 308 -14.43 17.48 -11.65
N VAL A 309 -14.46 17.42 -12.98
CA VAL A 309 -15.58 16.86 -13.74
C VAL A 309 -15.67 15.35 -13.49
N ALA A 310 -14.54 14.65 -13.55
CA ALA A 310 -14.49 13.22 -13.25
C ALA A 310 -14.89 12.93 -11.79
N MET A 311 -14.41 13.74 -10.84
CA MET A 311 -14.78 13.60 -9.43
C MET A 311 -16.27 13.88 -9.19
N ASN A 312 -16.85 14.87 -9.86
CA ASN A 312 -18.30 15.11 -9.77
C ASN A 312 -19.12 13.91 -10.25
N VAL A 313 -18.68 13.20 -11.29
CA VAL A 313 -19.33 11.96 -11.72
C VAL A 313 -19.27 10.89 -10.62
N VAL A 314 -18.10 10.72 -9.99
CA VAL A 314 -17.90 9.76 -8.89
C VAL A 314 -18.77 10.11 -7.67
N LEU A 315 -18.80 11.38 -7.27
CA LEU A 315 -19.59 11.87 -6.15
C LEU A 315 -21.12 11.72 -6.37
N ASN A 316 -21.55 11.61 -7.62
CA ASN A 316 -22.93 11.31 -7.99
C ASN A 316 -23.20 9.80 -8.21
N GLY A 317 -22.26 8.92 -7.81
CA GLY A 317 -22.43 7.47 -7.90
C GLY A 317 -22.02 6.87 -9.25
N GLY A 318 -21.32 7.63 -10.10
CA GLY A 318 -20.75 7.11 -11.34
C GLY A 318 -19.68 6.06 -11.11
N ASP A 319 -19.32 5.35 -12.19
CA ASP A 319 -18.34 4.27 -12.15
C ASP A 319 -16.90 4.81 -11.99
N PRO A 320 -16.19 4.49 -10.89
CA PRO A 320 -14.83 4.94 -10.68
C PRO A 320 -13.83 4.27 -11.63
N ASP A 321 -14.14 3.14 -12.26
CA ASP A 321 -13.17 2.32 -13.02
C ASP A 321 -12.60 3.04 -14.25
N TYR A 322 -13.25 4.10 -14.74
CA TYR A 322 -12.80 4.89 -15.89
C TYR A 322 -12.09 6.20 -15.52
N VAL A 323 -12.08 6.57 -14.24
CA VAL A 323 -11.44 7.82 -13.80
C VAL A 323 -9.91 7.70 -13.94
N ALA A 324 -9.27 8.50 -14.77
CA ALA A 324 -7.82 8.46 -14.90
C ALA A 324 -7.14 8.96 -13.62
N LEU A 325 -6.28 8.15 -12.99
CA LEU A 325 -5.45 8.58 -11.86
C LEU A 325 -4.04 8.00 -11.91
N LEU A 326 -3.09 8.73 -11.33
CA LEU A 326 -1.72 8.30 -11.12
C LEU A 326 -1.36 8.53 -9.65
N PRO A 327 -1.33 7.48 -8.82
CA PRO A 327 -1.11 7.63 -7.40
C PRO A 327 0.33 7.96 -7.07
N SER A 328 0.48 8.74 -6.02
CA SER A 328 1.71 9.16 -5.38
C SER A 328 1.54 8.99 -3.87
N GLY A 329 2.62 8.95 -3.12
CA GLY A 329 2.54 8.95 -1.67
C GLY A 329 3.60 8.14 -0.97
N PHE A 330 3.23 7.67 0.22
CA PHE A 330 4.15 7.29 1.25
C PHE A 330 3.77 5.94 1.86
N ALA A 331 4.77 5.09 2.09
CA ALA A 331 4.66 3.95 2.98
C ALA A 331 5.61 4.18 4.17
N ILE A 332 5.08 4.11 5.37
CA ILE A 332 5.75 4.42 6.64
C ILE A 332 5.75 3.13 7.46
N LEU A 333 6.90 2.48 7.58
CA LEU A 333 7.05 1.22 8.29
C LEU A 333 7.89 1.44 9.56
N PRO A 334 7.66 0.69 10.64
CA PRO A 334 8.55 0.73 11.79
C PRO A 334 9.95 0.24 11.38
N ASP A 335 11.00 0.75 12.00
CA ASP A 335 12.37 0.31 11.70
C ASP A 335 12.68 -1.11 12.20
N GLY A 336 11.83 -1.67 13.07
CA GLY A 336 12.00 -3.01 13.62
C GLY A 336 13.06 -3.07 14.71
N SER A 337 13.41 -1.93 15.32
CA SER A 337 14.37 -1.82 16.42
C SER A 337 13.80 -2.14 17.80
N ASP A 338 12.46 -2.28 17.92
CA ASP A 338 11.82 -2.75 19.15
C ASP A 338 12.39 -4.12 19.54
N GLY A 339 13.20 -4.10 20.59
CA GLY A 339 13.99 -5.21 21.06
C GLY A 339 13.15 -6.42 21.47
N SER A 340 13.81 -7.56 21.41
CA SER A 340 13.37 -8.91 21.81
C SER A 340 12.62 -9.72 20.73
N GLY A 341 13.41 -10.55 20.06
CA GLY A 341 12.93 -11.87 19.70
C GLY A 341 12.43 -12.60 20.96
N GLU A 342 11.45 -13.48 20.74
CA GLU A 342 10.90 -14.43 21.71
C GLU A 342 10.07 -13.84 22.86
N GLY A 343 8.74 -13.85 22.67
CA GLY A 343 7.81 -14.24 23.73
C GLY A 343 7.39 -13.16 24.74
N CYS A 344 6.07 -13.08 24.90
CA CYS A 344 5.35 -12.65 26.10
C CYS A 344 5.01 -11.15 26.25
N VAL A 345 3.80 -10.98 26.77
CA VAL A 345 3.04 -9.76 27.03
C VAL A 345 3.61 -9.04 28.25
N SER A 346 3.48 -7.71 28.23
CA SER A 346 3.37 -6.77 29.37
C SER A 346 4.58 -5.88 29.62
N GLY A 347 4.33 -4.57 29.64
CA GLY A 347 4.94 -3.68 30.63
C GLY A 347 5.74 -2.52 30.07
N LEU A 348 5.09 -1.35 30.06
CA LEU A 348 5.62 0.00 30.23
C LEU A 348 7.15 0.09 30.45
N GLY A 349 7.82 0.67 29.46
CA GLY A 349 9.18 1.19 29.55
C GLY A 349 9.41 2.12 28.37
N GLU A 350 9.30 3.43 28.62
CA GLU A 350 9.74 4.49 27.70
C GLU A 350 11.25 4.38 27.41
N ASP A 351 11.63 4.99 26.29
CA ASP A 351 12.99 5.36 25.89
C ASP A 351 13.82 4.40 25.03
N GLY A 352 13.16 3.84 24.02
CA GLY A 352 13.79 3.61 22.71
C GLY A 352 12.96 4.31 21.64
N SER A 353 13.25 5.57 21.31
CA SER A 353 12.61 6.31 20.22
C SER A 353 12.92 5.60 18.88
N GLY A 354 12.13 4.58 18.54
CA GLY A 354 12.23 3.85 17.28
C GLY A 354 12.06 4.80 16.09
N GLY A 355 12.83 4.56 15.03
CA GLY A 355 12.75 5.33 13.79
C GLY A 355 11.71 4.78 12.82
N SER A 356 11.58 5.49 11.70
CA SER A 356 10.69 5.12 10.59
C SER A 356 11.47 4.79 9.34
N LEU A 357 11.05 3.72 8.67
CA LEU A 357 11.41 3.41 7.30
C LEU A 357 10.37 4.05 6.39
N LEU A 358 10.75 5.15 5.74
CA LEU A 358 9.88 5.90 4.85
C LEU A 358 10.20 5.56 3.40
N THR A 359 9.17 5.22 2.64
CA THR A 359 9.24 5.05 1.19
C THR A 359 8.37 6.09 0.52
N VAL A 360 8.98 6.88 -0.36
CA VAL A 360 8.31 7.89 -1.18
C VAL A 360 8.21 7.34 -2.59
N ALA A 361 7.02 7.39 -3.18
CA ALA A 361 6.84 6.98 -4.57
C ALA A 361 5.88 7.89 -5.33
N PHE A 362 6.22 8.17 -6.59
CA PHE A 362 5.42 8.97 -7.50
C PHE A 362 5.14 8.19 -8.79
N GLN A 363 3.90 8.31 -9.28
CA GLN A 363 3.54 7.93 -10.65
C GLN A 363 3.23 9.21 -11.42
N ILE A 364 4.00 9.48 -12.49
CA ILE A 364 3.95 10.74 -13.22
C ILE A 364 3.81 10.45 -14.71
N LEU A 365 2.83 11.09 -15.35
CA LEU A 365 2.68 11.08 -16.80
C LEU A 365 3.74 12.02 -17.40
N VAL A 366 4.64 11.46 -18.20
CA VAL A 366 5.73 12.21 -18.84
C VAL A 366 5.39 12.63 -20.25
N ASP A 367 4.62 11.81 -20.96
CA ASP A 367 4.18 12.09 -22.31
C ASP A 367 2.81 11.46 -22.52
N SER A 368 1.86 12.17 -23.13
CA SER A 368 0.54 11.64 -23.46
C SER A 368 0.56 10.75 -24.70
N VAL A 369 1.65 10.74 -25.47
CA VAL A 369 1.83 9.93 -26.67
C VAL A 369 2.60 8.64 -26.30
N PRO A 370 1.97 7.45 -26.35
CA PRO A 370 2.60 6.20 -25.91
C PRO A 370 3.82 5.75 -26.74
N THR A 371 3.96 6.29 -27.96
CA THR A 371 5.07 6.01 -28.88
C THR A 371 6.25 6.98 -28.71
N ALA A 372 6.13 8.01 -27.87
CA ALA A 372 7.19 8.96 -27.62
C ALA A 372 8.44 8.27 -27.03
N LYS A 373 9.60 8.90 -27.24
CA LYS A 373 10.85 8.47 -26.60
C LYS A 373 10.99 9.18 -25.26
N LEU A 374 11.22 8.42 -24.21
CA LEU A 374 11.52 8.98 -22.89
C LEU A 374 12.79 9.83 -22.97
N SER A 375 12.69 11.10 -22.55
CA SER A 375 13.85 11.98 -22.49
C SER A 375 14.61 11.77 -21.17
N LEU A 376 15.94 11.83 -21.23
CA LEU A 376 16.78 11.84 -20.01
C LEU A 376 16.44 13.04 -19.10
N GLY A 377 16.00 14.15 -19.68
CA GLY A 377 15.56 15.33 -18.95
C GLY A 377 14.32 15.06 -18.08
N SER A 378 13.32 14.35 -18.62
CA SER A 378 12.10 13.99 -17.87
C SER A 378 12.41 13.10 -16.67
N VAL A 379 13.31 12.14 -16.84
CA VAL A 379 13.80 11.30 -15.74
C VAL A 379 14.50 12.14 -14.67
N ALA A 380 15.40 13.04 -15.09
CA ALA A 380 16.13 13.91 -14.16
C ALA A 380 15.17 14.80 -13.36
N THR A 381 14.12 15.34 -13.99
CA THR A 381 13.09 16.14 -13.29
C THR A 381 12.35 15.33 -12.24
N VAL A 382 11.93 14.10 -12.54
CA VAL A 382 11.26 13.23 -11.55
C VAL A 382 12.21 12.86 -10.41
N ASN A 383 13.48 12.59 -10.72
CA ASN A 383 14.49 12.27 -9.72
C ASN A 383 14.72 13.46 -8.76
N ASN A 384 14.87 14.66 -9.31
CA ASN A 384 14.99 15.89 -8.53
C ASN A 384 13.73 16.16 -7.69
N LEU A 385 12.53 15.91 -8.22
CA LEU A 385 11.28 16.08 -7.47
C LEU A 385 11.24 15.17 -6.24
N ILE A 386 11.60 13.89 -6.40
CA ILE A 386 11.69 12.95 -5.27
C ILE A 386 12.73 13.42 -4.27
N ALA A 387 13.96 13.70 -4.72
CA ALA A 387 15.04 14.13 -3.84
C ALA A 387 14.65 15.37 -3.03
N CYS A 388 14.10 16.40 -3.68
CA CYS A 388 13.64 17.61 -2.99
C CYS A 388 12.50 17.32 -2.00
N THR A 389 11.59 16.40 -2.32
CA THR A 389 10.50 16.00 -1.39
C THR A 389 11.08 15.30 -0.16
N VAL A 390 12.03 14.38 -0.35
CA VAL A 390 12.73 13.68 0.73
C VAL A 390 13.42 14.65 1.67
N GLU A 391 14.18 15.60 1.13
CA GLU A 391 14.90 16.59 1.93
C GLU A 391 13.96 17.51 2.72
N ARG A 392 12.84 17.93 2.12
CA ARG A 392 11.80 18.72 2.82
C ARG A 392 11.16 17.94 3.96
N ILE A 393 10.81 16.68 3.73
CA ILE A 393 10.24 15.83 4.79
C ILE A 393 11.26 15.68 5.92
N LYS A 394 12.51 15.31 5.62
CA LYS A 394 13.58 15.17 6.62
C LYS A 394 13.75 16.45 7.44
N ALA A 395 13.79 17.61 6.78
CA ALA A 395 13.96 18.90 7.43
C ALA A 395 12.79 19.24 8.37
N ALA A 396 11.55 19.05 7.92
CA ALA A 396 10.36 19.36 8.70
C ALA A 396 10.21 18.44 9.92
N VAL A 397 10.29 17.11 9.73
CA VAL A 397 10.03 16.15 10.81
C VAL A 397 11.18 16.03 11.82
N SER A 398 12.42 16.35 11.42
CA SER A 398 13.59 16.30 12.30
C SER A 398 13.89 17.64 12.98
N GLY A 399 13.37 18.75 12.47
CA GLY A 399 13.64 20.10 12.97
C GLY A 399 12.91 20.46 14.27
N ASP A 400 11.78 19.81 14.54
CA ASP A 400 10.91 20.04 15.70
C ASP A 400 11.45 19.38 17.01
N GLY A 401 12.73 19.03 17.07
CA GLY A 401 13.42 18.52 18.26
C GLY A 401 14.14 19.59 19.08
N VAL A 402 14.02 20.87 18.71
CA VAL A 402 14.61 21.99 19.45
C VAL A 402 13.54 23.06 19.65
N GLN A 403 12.72 22.89 20.69
CA GLN A 403 12.05 23.99 21.36
C GLN A 403 11.84 23.70 22.85
#